data_AF-A0AAJ0HNE3-F1
#
_entry.id   AF-A0AAJ0HNE3-F1
#
_cell.length_a   1.000
_cell.length_b   1.000
_cell.length_c   1.000
_cell.angle_alpha   90.00
_cell.angle_beta   90.00
_cell.angle_gamma   90.00
#
_symmetry.space_group_name_H-M   'P 1'
#
loop_
_entity.id
_entity.type
_entity.pdbx_description
1 polymer ?
#
loop_
_entity_poly.entity_id
_entity_poly.type
_entity_poly.pdbx_seq_one_letter_code
_entity_poly.pdbx_strand_id
1 'polypeptide(L)' 'LGIRYLWIVSLCIIQDSTADWEAESAAMARVYGLTSVNIAATSSLDSRGGLLFDR' A
#
# COMPACT_ATOMS: atom_id res chain seq x y z
N LEU A 1 17.01 -7.07 6.50
CA LEU A 1 16.60 -6.17 5.39
C LEU A 1 17.03 -4.72 5.59
N GLY A 2 17.04 -4.15 6.81
CA GLY A 2 17.60 -2.81 7.05
C GLY A 2 16.83 -1.66 6.36
N ILE A 3 15.57 -1.90 5.98
CA ILE A 3 14.70 -0.95 5.28
C ILE A 3 14.10 0.01 6.32
N ARG A 4 14.24 1.33 6.08
CA ARG A 4 13.74 2.38 6.98
C ARG A 4 12.44 3.03 6.55
N TYR A 5 12.07 2.88 5.28
CA TYR A 5 10.91 3.53 4.69
C TYR A 5 9.91 2.48 4.22
N LEU A 6 8.66 2.72 4.54
CA LEU A 6 7.53 1.90 4.13
C LEU A 6 6.54 2.80 3.42
N TRP A 7 6.16 2.41 2.21
CA TRP A 7 5.07 3.06 1.48
C TRP A 7 3.78 2.31 1.74
N ILE A 8 2.74 3.02 2.15
CA ILE A 8 1.41 2.48 2.39
C ILE A 8 0.41 3.34 1.63
N VAL A 9 -0.33 2.74 0.71
CA VAL A 9 -1.28 3.46 -0.15
C VAL A 9 -2.25 4.34 0.66
N SER A 10 -2.76 3.85 1.80
CA SER A 10 -3.69 4.60 2.66
C SER A 10 -3.05 5.75 3.45
N LEU A 11 -1.72 5.84 3.50
CA LEU A 11 -0.99 6.95 4.12
C LEU A 11 -0.46 7.95 3.10
N CYS A 12 -0.21 7.49 1.86
CA CYS A 12 0.38 8.30 0.81
C CYS A 12 -0.65 8.85 -0.18
N ILE A 13 -1.86 8.28 -0.21
CA ILE A 13 -2.98 8.74 -1.06
C ILE A 13 -4.12 9.17 -0.15
N ILE A 14 -4.64 10.38 -0.36
CA ILE A 14 -5.81 10.91 0.33
C ILE A 14 -7.03 10.08 -0.10
N GLN A 15 -7.67 9.45 0.87
CA GLN A 15 -8.86 8.64 0.63
C GLN A 15 -10.03 9.54 0.18
N ASP A 16 -10.88 9.01 -0.71
CA ASP A 16 -12.04 9.69 -1.28
C ASP A 16 -11.73 10.98 -2.08
N SER A 17 -10.46 11.19 -2.45
CA SER A 17 -10.02 12.29 -3.32
C SER A 17 -9.62 11.76 -4.70
N THR A 18 -10.47 11.96 -5.71
CA THR A 18 -10.16 11.55 -7.09
C THR A 18 -8.92 12.25 -7.63
N ALA A 19 -8.77 13.55 -7.36
CA ALA A 19 -7.64 14.32 -7.87
C ALA A 19 -6.29 13.86 -7.28
N ASP A 20 -6.27 13.53 -5.98
CA ASP A 20 -5.07 13.00 -5.33
C ASP A 20 -4.77 11.57 -5.79
N TRP A 21 -5.80 10.74 -5.94
CA TRP A 21 -5.66 9.41 -6.51
C TRP A 21 -5.09 9.45 -7.93
N GLU A 22 -5.55 10.33 -8.81
CA GLU A 22 -5.02 10.46 -10.17
C GLU A 22 -3.52 10.83 -10.18
N ALA A 23 -3.09 11.73 -9.28
CA ALA A 23 -1.71 12.12 -9.15
C ALA A 23 -0.81 10.98 -8.61
N GLU A 24 -1.20 10.37 -7.50
CA GLU A 24 -0.37 9.39 -6.80
C GLU A 24 -0.41 8.00 -7.46
N SER A 25 -1.56 7.59 -8.01
CA SER A 25 -1.70 6.30 -8.70
C SER A 25 -0.82 6.20 -9.95
N ALA A 26 -0.59 7.31 -10.66
CA ALA A 26 0.33 7.37 -11.79
C ALA A 26 1.77 6.97 -11.41
N ALA A 27 2.16 7.17 -10.14
CA ALA A 27 3.48 6.79 -9.63
C ALA A 27 3.55 5.35 -9.10
N MET A 28 2.41 4.66 -8.87
CA MET A 28 2.37 3.34 -8.22
C MET A 28 3.23 2.29 -8.93
N ALA A 29 3.23 2.26 -10.27
CA ALA A 29 4.05 1.31 -11.02
C ALA A 29 5.55 1.49 -10.72
N ARG A 30 6.00 2.74 -10.60
CA ARG A 30 7.39 3.06 -10.23
C ARG A 30 7.66 2.72 -8.77
N VAL A 31 6.74 3.01 -7.86
CA VAL A 31 6.89 2.70 -6.43
C VAL A 31 7.02 1.19 -6.24
N TYR A 32 6.07 0.38 -6.74
CA TYR A 32 6.13 -1.07 -6.62
C TYR A 32 7.30 -1.72 -7.37
N GLY A 33 7.73 -1.13 -8.49
CA GLY A 33 8.84 -1.65 -9.30
C GLY A 33 10.22 -1.33 -8.74
N LEU A 34 10.36 -0.31 -7.90
CA LEU A 34 11.64 0.13 -7.33
C LEU A 34 11.77 -0.14 -5.82
N THR A 35 10.81 -0.81 -5.20
CA THR A 35 10.92 -1.27 -3.80
C THR A 35 11.84 -2.50 -3.70
N SER A 36 12.50 -2.65 -2.54
CA SER A 36 13.28 -3.87 -2.27
C SER A 36 12.41 -5.09 -2.01
N VAL A 37 11.18 -4.88 -1.52
CA VAL A 37 10.18 -5.94 -1.25
C VAL A 37 8.78 -5.34 -1.27
N ASN A 38 7.81 -6.11 -1.73
CA ASN A 38 6.39 -5.79 -1.67
C ASN A 38 5.70 -6.76 -0.70
N ILE A 39 4.83 -6.23 0.17
CA ILE A 39 4.08 -7.00 1.18
C ILE A 39 2.59 -6.96 0.80
N ALA A 40 1.92 -8.10 0.80
CA ALA A 40 0.48 -8.21 0.56
C ALA A 40 -0.20 -8.99 1.69
N ALA A 41 -1.22 -8.38 2.31
CA ALA A 41 -2.07 -9.02 3.33
C ALA A 41 -3.35 -9.54 2.67
N THR A 42 -3.30 -10.76 2.12
CA THR A 42 -4.38 -11.32 1.27
C THR A 42 -5.44 -12.12 2.02
N SER A 43 -5.30 -12.26 3.34
CA SER A 43 -6.21 -13.06 4.18
C SER A 43 -7.52 -12.35 4.55
N SER A 44 -7.58 -11.02 4.43
CA SER A 44 -8.79 -10.22 4.65
C SER A 44 -9.46 -9.84 3.33
N LEU A 45 -10.78 -9.63 3.37
CA LEU A 45 -11.56 -9.20 2.19
C LEU A 45 -11.19 -7.77 1.75
N ASP A 46 -10.93 -6.89 2.70
CA ASP A 46 -10.60 -5.49 2.47
C ASP A 46 -9.64 -4.95 3.53
N SER A 47 -9.31 -3.66 3.44
CA SER A 47 -8.41 -2.95 4.36
C SER A 47 -9.00 -2.71 5.76
N ARG A 48 -10.26 -3.07 6.01
CA ARG A 48 -10.87 -2.99 7.34
C ARG A 48 -10.58 -4.24 8.18
N GLY A 49 -10.20 -5.33 7.53
CA GLY A 49 -9.80 -6.57 8.20
C GLY A 49 -8.37 -6.55 8.72
N GLY A 50 -8.09 -7.41 9.70
CA GLY A 50 -6.75 -7.60 10.24
C GLY A 50 -5.86 -8.49 9.36
N LEU A 51 -4.62 -8.69 9.78
CA LEU A 51 -3.66 -9.59 9.13
C LEU A 51 -3.20 -10.75 10.03
N LEU A 52 -3.64 -10.76 11.30
CA LEU A 52 -3.31 -11.78 12.28
C LEU A 52 -4.55 -12.62 12.55
N PHE A 53 -4.46 -13.90 12.18
CA PHE A 53 -5.52 -14.88 12.36
C PHE A 53 -4.97 -16.06 13.17
N ASP A 54 -5.81 -16.65 14.01
CA ASP A 54 -5.49 -17.94 14.62
C ASP A 54 -5.37 -19.00 13.52
N ARG A 55 -4.39 -19.88 13.71
CA ARG A 55 -3.97 -20.86 12.70
C ARG A 55 -4.79 -22.14 12.77
#